data_AF-A0A427U9T3-F1
#
_entry.id   AF-A0A427U9T3-F1
#
_cell.length_a   1.000
_cell.length_b   1.000
_cell.length_c   1.000
_cell.angle_alpha   90.00
_cell.angle_beta   90.00
_cell.angle_gamma   90.00
#
_symmetry.space_group_name_H-M   'P 1'
#
loop_
_entity.id
_entity.type
_entity.pdbx_description
1 polymer ?
#
loop_
_entity_poly.entity_id
_entity_poly.type
_entity_poly.pdbx_seq_one_letter_code
_entity_poly.pdbx_strand_id
1 'polypeptide(L)'
;RNSNLVTGPLKDMIPPEPIWNSFVDPHEIIGIGNIMLENKKPVVHLHTGLGRDGKASIGCMREHNEAFMVTEILLLEIDGMDVLRKFDSTRGFAPINFGEKEN
;
A
#
# COMPACT_ATOMS: atom_id res chain seq x y z
N ARG A 1 -15.92 -3.22 -11.15
CA ARG A 1 -15.02 -3.78 -10.13
C ARG A 1 -14.11 -2.66 -9.72
N ASN A 2 -13.97 -2.40 -8.44
CA ASN A 2 -13.40 -1.13 -8.00
C ASN A 2 -11.95 -1.31 -7.54
N SER A 3 -11.09 -0.35 -7.87
CA SER A 3 -9.74 -0.23 -7.33
C SER A 3 -9.43 1.23 -7.01
N ASN A 4 -8.74 1.47 -5.90
CA ASN A 4 -8.37 2.80 -5.44
C ASN A 4 -6.87 2.90 -5.20
N LEU A 5 -6.23 3.86 -5.87
CA LEU A 5 -4.81 4.15 -5.74
C LEU A 5 -4.61 5.58 -5.23
N VAL A 6 -3.65 5.75 -4.34
CA VAL A 6 -3.05 7.06 -4.05
C VAL A 6 -1.83 7.24 -4.95
N THR A 7 -1.87 8.25 -5.80
CA THR A 7 -0.84 8.48 -6.86
C THR A 7 0.16 9.58 -6.50
N GLY A 8 0.05 10.15 -5.31
CA GLY A 8 0.93 11.19 -4.79
C GLY A 8 0.19 12.14 -3.85
N PRO A 9 0.87 13.14 -3.30
CA PRO A 9 0.25 14.20 -2.53
C PRO A 9 -0.29 15.31 -3.45
N LEU A 10 -1.38 15.98 -3.03
CA LEU A 10 -1.94 17.14 -3.72
C LEU A 10 -1.02 18.36 -3.63
N LYS A 11 -0.31 18.49 -2.50
CA LYS A 11 0.64 19.58 -2.21
C LYS A 11 1.83 19.02 -1.44
N ASP A 12 2.96 19.71 -1.54
CA ASP A 12 4.14 19.44 -0.72
C ASP A 12 3.92 19.93 0.73
N MET A 13 3.22 19.12 1.51
CA MET A 13 2.90 19.40 2.91
C MET A 13 2.82 18.12 3.75
N ILE A 14 2.94 18.29 5.06
CA ILE A 14 2.88 17.20 6.05
C ILE A 14 1.78 17.53 7.08
N PRO A 15 0.80 16.62 7.33
CA PRO A 15 0.59 15.35 6.65
C PRO A 15 0.15 15.55 5.18
N PRO A 16 0.44 14.60 4.28
CA PRO A 16 0.10 14.73 2.87
C PRO A 16 -1.41 14.53 2.64
N GLU A 17 -2.02 15.42 1.86
CA GLU A 17 -3.36 15.21 1.30
C GLU A 17 -3.24 14.32 0.05
N PRO A 18 -3.88 13.14 -0.02
CA PRO A 18 -3.68 12.19 -1.12
C PRO A 18 -4.44 12.56 -2.40
N ILE A 19 -3.80 12.35 -3.56
CA ILE A 19 -4.48 12.31 -4.87
C ILE A 19 -5.00 10.90 -5.10
N TRP A 20 -6.32 10.76 -5.06
CA TRP A 20 -7.01 9.50 -5.35
C TRP A 20 -7.23 9.30 -6.85
N ASN A 21 -6.96 8.09 -7.31
CA ASN A 21 -7.29 7.62 -8.64
C ASN A 21 -8.08 6.31 -8.53
N SER A 22 -9.32 6.32 -9.01
CA SER A 22 -10.25 5.20 -8.89
C SER A 22 -10.54 4.58 -10.25
N PHE A 23 -10.55 3.25 -10.31
CA PHE A 23 -10.78 2.47 -11.52
C PHE A 23 -12.01 1.60 -11.34
N VAL A 24 -12.89 1.55 -12.35
CA VAL A 24 -14.10 0.72 -12.36
C VAL A 24 -14.00 -0.50 -13.29
N ASP A 25 -12.96 -0.50 -14.14
CA ASP A 25 -12.64 -1.54 -15.11
C ASP A 25 -11.46 -2.41 -14.64
N PRO A 26 -11.40 -3.68 -15.06
CA PRO A 26 -10.27 -4.54 -14.74
C PRO A 26 -8.97 -4.05 -15.40
N HIS A 27 -7.87 -4.11 -14.67
CA HIS A 27 -6.52 -3.77 -15.13
C HIS A 27 -5.57 -4.95 -14.88
N GLU A 28 -4.54 -5.07 -15.71
CA GLU A 28 -3.39 -5.92 -15.41
C GLU A 28 -2.61 -5.28 -14.26
N ILE A 29 -2.05 -6.10 -13.37
CA ILE A 29 -1.41 -5.64 -12.13
C ILE A 29 0.00 -6.20 -11.99
N ILE A 30 0.93 -5.32 -11.62
CA ILE A 30 2.20 -5.68 -11.00
C ILE A 30 2.32 -4.91 -9.69
N GLY A 31 2.85 -5.54 -8.64
CA GLY A 31 2.95 -4.89 -7.34
C GLY A 31 4.11 -5.39 -6.50
N ILE A 32 4.52 -4.54 -5.56
CA ILE A 32 5.50 -4.87 -4.53
C ILE A 32 5.07 -4.22 -3.22
N GLY A 33 5.23 -4.94 -2.13
CA GLY A 33 4.76 -4.49 -0.84
C GLY A 33 5.39 -5.25 0.31
N ASN A 34 4.92 -4.94 1.52
CA ASN A 34 5.28 -5.63 2.73
C ASN A 34 4.06 -5.82 3.62
N ILE A 35 4.18 -6.75 4.55
CA ILE A 35 3.22 -6.99 5.63
C ILE A 35 3.99 -6.78 6.93
N MET A 36 3.58 -5.79 7.72
CA MET A 36 4.19 -5.47 9.02
C MET A 36 3.10 -5.22 10.04
N LEU A 37 3.38 -5.47 11.33
CA LEU A 37 2.40 -5.27 12.39
C LEU A 37 2.24 -3.79 12.74
N GLU A 38 1.00 -3.34 12.90
CA GLU A 38 0.61 -2.09 13.53
C GLU A 38 -0.42 -2.40 14.61
N ASN A 39 -0.15 -2.06 15.87
CA ASN A 39 -1.04 -2.36 17.00
C ASN A 39 -1.53 -3.82 17.03
N LYS A 40 -0.61 -4.79 16.99
CA LYS A 40 -0.87 -6.25 16.96
C LYS A 40 -1.63 -6.76 15.74
N LYS A 41 -1.78 -5.95 14.69
CA LYS A 41 -2.53 -6.34 13.48
C LYS A 41 -1.63 -6.28 12.25
N PRO A 42 -1.67 -7.29 11.36
CA PRO A 42 -0.94 -7.23 10.11
C PRO A 42 -1.53 -6.15 9.21
N VAL A 43 -0.68 -5.25 8.73
CA VAL A 43 -1.02 -4.21 7.77
C VAL A 43 -0.23 -4.43 6.50
N VAL A 44 -0.96 -4.56 5.39
CA VAL A 44 -0.39 -4.64 4.05
C VAL A 44 -0.12 -3.22 3.56
N HIS A 45 1.10 -2.98 3.09
CA HIS A 45 1.42 -1.78 2.33
C HIS A 45 1.90 -2.20 0.95
N LEU A 46 1.13 -1.85 -0.08
CA LEU A 46 1.32 -2.33 -1.43
C LEU A 46 1.38 -1.15 -2.40
N HIS A 47 2.47 -1.05 -3.15
CA HIS A 47 2.55 -0.21 -4.33
C HIS A 47 2.31 -1.05 -5.57
N THR A 48 1.53 -0.52 -6.49
CA THR A 48 1.05 -1.25 -7.67
C THR A 48 1.13 -0.39 -8.91
N GLY A 49 1.49 -0.99 -10.03
CA GLY A 49 1.24 -0.49 -11.38
C GLY A 49 0.01 -1.19 -11.95
N LEU A 50 -0.98 -0.42 -12.40
CA LEU A 50 -2.18 -0.88 -13.06
C LEU A 50 -2.14 -0.49 -14.54
N GLY A 51 -2.25 -1.47 -15.43
CA GLY A 51 -2.17 -1.29 -16.88
C GLY A 51 -3.45 -1.67 -17.62
N ARG A 52 -3.89 -0.82 -18.56
CA ARG A 52 -5.00 -1.11 -19.49
C ARG A 52 -4.90 -0.20 -20.71
N ASP A 53 -5.09 -0.76 -21.91
CA ASP A 53 -5.21 0.00 -23.16
C ASP A 53 -4.07 1.01 -23.40
N GLY A 54 -2.83 0.56 -23.19
CA GLY A 54 -1.62 1.39 -23.35
C GLY A 54 -1.42 2.45 -22.25
N LYS A 55 -2.33 2.56 -21.28
CA LYS A 55 -2.23 3.47 -20.13
C LYS A 55 -1.79 2.70 -18.91
N ALA A 56 -0.98 3.36 -18.08
CA ALA A 56 -0.53 2.84 -16.80
C ALA A 56 -0.72 3.88 -15.70
N SER A 57 -1.12 3.43 -14.51
CA SER A 57 -1.16 4.24 -13.29
C SER A 57 -0.37 3.54 -12.20
N ILE A 58 0.50 4.26 -11.51
CA ILE A 58 1.33 3.73 -10.42
C ILE A 58 0.99 4.48 -9.14
N GLY A 59 0.80 3.74 -8.05
CA GLY A 59 0.44 4.34 -6.77
C GLY A 59 0.43 3.34 -5.62
N CYS A 60 0.14 3.84 -4.43
CA CYS A 60 -0.16 3.00 -3.27
C CYS A 60 -1.58 2.49 -3.39
N MET A 61 -1.78 1.18 -3.46
CA MET A 61 -3.10 0.57 -3.41
C MET A 61 -3.66 0.71 -1.99
N ARG A 62 -4.87 1.27 -1.87
CA ARG A 62 -5.52 1.56 -0.59
C ARG A 62 -7.01 1.31 -0.67
N GLU A 63 -7.66 1.23 0.48
CA GLU A 63 -9.11 1.00 0.59
C GLU A 63 -9.56 -0.25 -0.17
N HIS A 64 -10.79 -0.25 -0.67
CA HIS A 64 -11.40 -1.38 -1.35
C HIS A 64 -10.81 -1.61 -2.75
N ASN A 65 -10.33 -2.84 -2.99
CA ASN A 65 -9.81 -3.31 -4.28
C ASN A 65 -10.29 -4.75 -4.53
N GLU A 66 -10.69 -5.07 -5.76
CA GLU A 66 -11.27 -6.37 -6.12
C GLU A 66 -10.48 -7.12 -7.21
N ALA A 67 -10.11 -8.38 -6.94
CA ALA A 67 -9.39 -9.21 -7.90
C ALA A 67 -10.31 -9.76 -9.00
N PHE A 68 -10.17 -9.25 -10.23
CA PHE A 68 -10.49 -9.84 -11.57
C PHE A 68 -10.86 -11.33 -11.64
N MET A 69 -9.97 -12.03 -12.32
CA MET A 69 -9.92 -13.47 -12.44
C MET A 69 -9.00 -14.05 -11.36
N VAL A 70 -7.79 -13.51 -11.26
CA VAL A 70 -6.76 -13.94 -10.32
C VAL A 70 -5.82 -12.78 -10.02
N THR A 71 -5.22 -12.80 -8.83
CA THR A 71 -4.00 -12.07 -8.50
C THR A 71 -3.03 -13.09 -7.94
N GLU A 72 -1.96 -13.39 -8.68
CA GLU A 72 -0.93 -14.34 -8.25
C GLU A 72 0.07 -13.62 -7.35
N ILE A 73 0.08 -13.95 -6.06
CA ILE A 73 0.89 -13.27 -5.05
C ILE A 73 1.94 -14.24 -4.51
N LEU A 74 3.22 -13.86 -4.60
CA LEU A 74 4.30 -14.52 -3.90
C LEU A 74 4.55 -13.80 -2.57
N LEU A 75 4.49 -14.54 -1.47
CA LEU A 75 4.83 -14.05 -0.14
C LEU A 75 6.17 -14.66 0.29
N LEU A 76 7.13 -13.81 0.62
CA LEU A 76 8.40 -14.20 1.21
C LEU A 76 8.41 -13.76 2.67
N GLU A 77 8.52 -14.73 3.57
CA GLU A 77 8.71 -14.47 4.99
C GLU A 77 10.20 -14.26 5.28
N ILE A 78 10.51 -13.18 6.02
CA ILE A 78 11.86 -12.86 6.47
C ILE A 78 11.81 -12.80 7.99
N ASP A 79 12.48 -13.74 8.64
CA ASP A 79 12.55 -13.84 10.10
C ASP A 79 13.86 -13.24 10.65
N GLY A 80 13.94 -13.06 11.97
CA GLY A 80 15.11 -12.52 12.67
C GLY A 80 15.18 -11.00 12.64
N MET A 81 14.06 -10.32 12.39
CA MET A 81 13.98 -8.87 12.33
C MET A 81 12.92 -8.33 13.29
N ASP A 82 13.30 -7.36 14.10
CA ASP A 82 12.38 -6.62 14.96
C ASP A 82 11.82 -5.42 14.18
N VAL A 83 10.56 -5.52 13.74
CA VAL A 83 9.96 -4.54 12.85
C VAL A 83 8.50 -4.27 13.22
N LEU A 84 8.16 -3.00 13.41
CA LEU A 84 6.79 -2.56 13.69
C LEU A 84 6.43 -1.28 12.95
N ARG A 85 5.15 -1.11 12.67
CA ARG A 85 4.54 0.15 12.25
C ARG A 85 4.00 0.88 13.46
N LYS A 86 4.31 2.17 13.55
CA LYS A 86 3.83 3.06 14.62
C LYS A 86 3.28 4.33 14.00
N PHE A 87 2.01 4.62 14.25
CA PHE A 87 1.36 5.81 13.72
C PHE A 87 2.06 7.07 14.24
N ASP A 88 2.47 7.94 13.32
CA ASP A 88 3.01 9.25 13.60
C ASP A 88 1.94 10.30 13.25
N SER A 89 1.37 10.94 14.28
CA SER A 89 0.33 11.96 14.12
C SER A 89 0.81 13.22 13.40
N THR A 90 2.11 13.50 13.44
CA THR A 90 2.70 14.62 12.71
C THR A 90 2.75 14.30 11.21
N ARG A 91 3.10 13.05 10.87
CA ARG A 91 3.22 12.60 9.46
C ARG A 91 1.90 12.14 8.85
N GLY A 92 0.93 11.74 9.66
CA GLY A 92 -0.37 11.22 9.23
C GLY A 92 -0.34 9.77 8.70
N PHE A 93 0.73 9.02 8.97
CA PHE A 93 0.84 7.60 8.60
C PHE A 93 1.76 6.83 9.56
N ALA A 94 1.75 5.51 9.46
CA ALA A 94 2.60 4.63 10.25
C ALA A 94 3.83 4.13 9.44
N PRO A 95 5.01 4.78 9.55
CA PRO A 95 6.24 4.25 8.95
C PRO A 95 6.66 2.92 9.59
N ILE A 96 7.53 2.20 8.88
CA ILE A 96 8.22 1.02 9.41
C ILE A 96 9.37 1.49 10.31
N ASN A 97 9.44 0.94 11.52
CA ASN A 97 10.53 1.16 12.47
C ASN A 97 11.25 -0.17 12.70
N PHE A 98 12.58 -0.15 12.60
CA PHE A 98 13.45 -1.31 12.81
C PHE A 98 14.04 -1.27 14.22
N GLY A 99 14.24 -2.45 14.83
CA GLY A 99 14.81 -2.59 16.17
C GLY A 99 13.79 -2.37 17.30
N GLU A 100 12.52 -2.14 16.98
CA GLU A 100 11.44 -2.03 17.95
C GLU A 100 10.68 -3.35 18.04
N LYS A 101 10.47 -3.82 19.27
CA LYS A 101 9.62 -4.97 19.58
C LYS A 101 8.31 -4.50 20.19
N GLU A 102 7.28 -5.30 19.99
CA GLU A 102 6.03 -5.09 20.71
C GLU A 102 6.26 -5.50 22.15
N ASN A 103 5.98 -4.59 23.10
CA ASN A 103 6.06 -4.89 24.54
C ASN A 103 4.98 -5.89 24.96
#